data_AF-A0A7Y2HXU7-F1
#
_entry.id   AF-A0A7Y2HXU7-F1
#
_cell.length_a   1.000
_cell.length_b   1.000
_cell.length_c   1.000
_cell.angle_alpha   90.00
_cell.angle_beta   90.00
_cell.angle_gamma   90.00
#
_symmetry.space_group_name_H-M   'P 1'
#
loop_
_entity.id
_entity.type
_entity.pdbx_description
1 polymer ?
#
loop_
_entity_poly.entity_id
_entity_poly.type
_entity_poly.pdbx_seq_one_letter_code
_entity_poly.pdbx_strand_id
1 'polypeptide(L)'
;MYAYNPDRRGLSEVKLLKLEPWRLYPRGDDLATGFLAPPPSGETSGVRITRQTPIASIGSCFAREIKHWLQANGYAFIETATGPCTQAGSARYDRVYNTFTLRQEFERAFGVFEPVEDRWDFIDEDGKRRLLDPHRKGVAWESEEEMAAELAEHKANVRQAFSTADILIMTIGQAEIWYHRADGSVYPLVPPVQVYDPASHAFRMTTYEENLANLERVFDLFTANNGGGHVIITVSPVPLRATFRPMNSLIANTATKSMLRAVVDAFVTAHPDRVTYFPAYEIITLTEPDAYEDDNRHVRPVAVDHIMKLFERWFVAPAPTPAEPSSSSA
;
A
#
# COMPACT_ATOMS: atom_id res chain seq x y z
N MET A 1 27.67 -14.32 -21.46
CA MET A 1 28.16 -15.25 -22.50
C MET A 1 29.18 -16.19 -21.90
N TYR A 2 28.78 -17.43 -21.60
CA TYR A 2 29.64 -18.45 -20.97
C TYR A 2 30.92 -18.72 -21.76
N ALA A 3 32.03 -19.00 -21.07
CA ALA A 3 33.23 -19.59 -21.66
C ALA A 3 33.23 -21.10 -21.35
N TYR A 4 33.41 -21.93 -22.38
CA TYR A 4 33.51 -23.38 -22.24
C TYR A 4 34.89 -23.74 -21.66
N ASN A 5 34.92 -24.49 -20.56
CA ASN A 5 36.17 -24.91 -19.94
C ASN A 5 36.71 -26.18 -20.65
N PRO A 6 37.91 -26.13 -21.27
CA PRO A 6 38.44 -27.25 -22.04
C PRO A 6 38.78 -28.51 -21.21
N ASP A 7 38.78 -28.45 -19.88
CA ASP A 7 39.11 -29.55 -18.96
C ASP A 7 37.91 -30.44 -18.56
N ARG A 8 36.77 -30.33 -19.25
CA ARG A 8 35.50 -31.04 -18.95
C ARG A 8 34.87 -30.69 -17.60
N ARG A 9 35.26 -29.61 -16.92
CA ARG A 9 34.64 -29.13 -15.67
C ARG A 9 33.45 -28.17 -15.85
N GLY A 10 32.79 -28.21 -17.01
CA GLY A 10 31.62 -27.39 -17.30
C GLY A 10 31.95 -25.95 -17.72
N LEU A 11 31.09 -24.99 -17.37
CA LEU A 11 31.26 -23.58 -17.75
C LEU A 11 32.17 -22.89 -16.70
N SER A 12 33.35 -22.44 -17.12
CA SER A 12 34.29 -21.72 -16.24
C SER A 12 33.84 -20.27 -16.13
N GLU A 13 33.34 -19.91 -14.95
CA GLU A 13 32.76 -18.61 -14.60
C GLU A 13 31.72 -18.06 -15.59
N VAL A 14 30.57 -17.70 -15.03
CA VAL A 14 29.58 -16.94 -15.76
C VAL A 14 30.23 -15.60 -16.11
N LYS A 15 30.75 -15.46 -17.34
CA LYS A 15 30.80 -14.16 -18.00
C LYS A 15 29.34 -13.73 -18.06
N LEU A 16 28.87 -13.13 -16.96
CA LEU A 16 27.58 -12.48 -16.89
C LEU A 16 27.51 -11.66 -18.17
N LEU A 17 26.37 -11.68 -18.85
CA LEU A 17 26.12 -10.69 -19.90
C LEU A 17 26.56 -9.32 -19.34
N LYS A 18 27.05 -8.39 -20.16
CA LYS A 18 27.36 -7.04 -19.67
C LYS A 18 26.06 -6.43 -19.14
N LEU A 19 25.78 -6.72 -17.88
CA LEU A 19 24.62 -6.32 -17.14
C LEU A 19 25.05 -5.05 -16.42
N GLU A 20 24.13 -4.10 -16.36
CA GLU A 20 24.34 -2.92 -15.54
C GLU A 20 24.58 -3.32 -14.09
N PRO A 21 25.42 -2.58 -13.33
CA PRO A 21 25.77 -2.94 -11.96
C PRO A 21 24.57 -3.20 -11.05
N TRP A 22 23.48 -2.43 -11.19
CA TRP A 22 22.25 -2.59 -10.41
C TRP A 22 21.46 -3.87 -10.72
N ARG A 23 21.81 -4.60 -11.79
CA ARG A 23 21.24 -5.92 -12.13
C ARG A 23 22.02 -7.09 -11.54
N LEU A 24 23.16 -6.83 -10.90
CA LEU A 24 23.96 -7.83 -10.20
C LEU A 24 23.64 -7.77 -8.70
N TYR A 25 23.45 -8.91 -8.05
CA TYR A 25 23.18 -8.91 -6.60
C TYR A 25 24.35 -8.25 -5.84
N PRO A 26 24.10 -7.31 -4.92
CA PRO A 26 25.14 -6.55 -4.25
C PRO A 26 26.00 -7.45 -3.35
N ARG A 27 27.25 -7.02 -3.08
CA ARG A 27 28.19 -7.75 -2.22
C ARG A 27 28.67 -6.84 -1.10
N GLY A 28 28.77 -7.37 0.12
CA GLY A 28 29.28 -6.63 1.27
C GLY A 28 28.49 -5.34 1.50
N ASP A 29 29.20 -4.22 1.60
CA ASP A 29 28.63 -2.89 1.91
C ASP A 29 27.77 -2.31 0.78
N ASP A 30 27.78 -2.92 -0.43
CA ASP A 30 26.87 -2.53 -1.51
C ASP A 30 25.41 -2.93 -1.20
N LEU A 31 25.17 -3.82 -0.23
CA LEU A 31 23.82 -4.15 0.25
C LEU A 31 23.32 -3.03 1.17
N ALA A 32 23.02 -1.88 0.56
CA ALA A 32 22.57 -0.68 1.25
C ALA A 32 21.40 -0.03 0.50
N THR A 33 20.68 0.86 1.18
CA THR A 33 19.48 1.53 0.65
C THR A 33 19.74 2.21 -0.70
N GLY A 34 20.94 2.76 -0.92
CA GLY A 34 21.35 3.34 -2.20
C GLY A 34 21.31 2.40 -3.41
N PHE A 35 21.41 1.08 -3.19
CA PHE A 35 21.35 0.07 -4.25
C PHE A 35 19.96 -0.05 -4.89
N LEU A 36 18.91 0.30 -4.13
CA LEU A 36 17.51 0.32 -4.60
C LEU A 36 17.13 1.67 -5.24
N ALA A 37 18.10 2.52 -5.55
CA ALA A 37 17.86 3.72 -6.35
C ALA A 37 17.37 3.38 -7.76
N PRO A 38 16.59 4.27 -8.41
CA PRO A 38 16.17 4.03 -9.77
C PRO A 38 17.40 4.02 -10.70
N PRO A 39 17.40 3.19 -11.77
CA PRO A 39 18.49 3.11 -12.71
C PRO A 39 18.75 4.45 -13.43
N PRO A 40 20.01 4.72 -13.81
CA PRO A 40 20.40 5.99 -14.43
C PRO A 40 19.71 6.30 -15.76
N SER A 41 19.19 5.29 -16.48
CA SER A 41 18.50 5.47 -17.77
C SER A 41 17.17 6.22 -17.65
N GLY A 42 16.63 6.41 -16.44
CA GLY A 42 15.37 7.14 -16.22
C GLY A 42 14.11 6.39 -16.68
N GLU A 43 14.27 5.16 -17.19
CA GLU A 43 13.23 4.30 -17.77
C GLU A 43 12.32 3.61 -16.74
N THR A 44 12.49 3.85 -15.43
CA THR A 44 11.83 3.03 -14.39
C THR A 44 10.48 3.50 -13.93
N SER A 45 10.05 4.68 -14.35
CA SER A 45 8.71 5.14 -14.05
C SER A 45 8.29 6.13 -15.14
N GLY A 46 7.22 5.80 -15.88
CA GLY A 46 6.49 6.79 -16.67
C GLY A 46 5.87 7.90 -15.80
N VAL A 47 5.99 7.76 -14.47
CA VAL A 47 5.47 8.66 -13.45
C VAL A 47 6.51 9.73 -13.08
N ARG A 48 6.08 11.00 -13.15
CA ARG A 48 6.80 12.15 -12.62
C ARG A 48 5.88 12.98 -11.75
N ILE A 49 6.21 13.05 -10.46
CA ILE A 49 5.51 13.81 -9.44
C ILE A 49 6.15 15.18 -9.32
N THR A 50 5.30 16.21 -9.39
CA THR A 50 5.63 17.59 -9.05
C THR A 50 4.91 17.97 -7.75
N ARG A 51 5.19 19.16 -7.20
CA ARG A 51 4.46 19.68 -6.04
C ARG A 51 2.96 19.83 -6.32
N GLN A 52 2.57 20.03 -7.57
CA GLN A 52 1.19 20.25 -8.01
C GLN A 52 0.47 18.97 -8.42
N THR A 53 1.17 17.85 -8.57
CA THR A 53 0.57 16.56 -8.93
C THR A 53 -0.37 16.12 -7.82
N PRO A 54 -1.69 15.96 -8.07
CA PRO A 54 -2.64 15.50 -7.07
C PRO A 54 -2.40 14.03 -6.70
N ILE A 55 -2.13 13.78 -5.42
CA ILE A 55 -1.79 12.44 -4.91
C ILE A 55 -2.85 11.98 -3.92
N ALA A 56 -3.46 10.83 -4.17
CA ALA A 56 -4.23 10.10 -3.19
C ALA A 56 -3.46 8.88 -2.66
N SER A 57 -3.72 8.45 -1.43
CA SER A 57 -3.12 7.22 -0.89
C SER A 57 -4.07 6.39 -0.07
N ILE A 58 -4.03 5.07 -0.22
CA ILE A 58 -4.83 4.10 0.55
C ILE A 58 -3.95 2.91 0.93
N GLY A 59 -4.11 2.42 2.16
CA GLY A 59 -3.46 1.17 2.53
C GLY A 59 -3.21 0.98 4.01
N SER A 60 -2.26 0.09 4.29
CA SER A 60 -1.88 -0.34 5.64
C SER A 60 -1.17 0.75 6.45
N CYS A 61 -0.67 0.40 7.64
CA CYS A 61 0.04 1.31 8.56
C CYS A 61 1.11 2.20 7.90
N PHE A 62 1.83 1.68 6.90
CA PHE A 62 2.89 2.42 6.22
C PHE A 62 2.37 3.55 5.32
N ALA A 63 1.12 3.48 4.86
CA ALA A 63 0.50 4.55 4.06
C ALA A 63 0.41 5.88 4.84
N ARG A 64 0.29 5.81 6.17
CA ARG A 64 0.34 6.98 7.07
C ARG A 64 1.68 7.70 6.96
N GLU A 65 2.79 6.97 6.97
CA GLU A 65 4.13 7.56 6.92
C GLU A 65 4.36 8.25 5.56
N ILE A 66 3.89 7.64 4.47
CA ILE A 66 3.91 8.26 3.13
C ILE A 66 3.07 9.54 3.11
N LYS A 67 1.84 9.50 3.61
CA LYS A 67 0.95 10.69 3.70
C LYS A 67 1.61 11.82 4.48
N HIS A 68 2.08 11.53 5.70
CA HIS A 68 2.70 12.53 6.56
C HIS A 68 3.91 13.17 5.88
N TRP A 69 4.78 12.37 5.26
CA TRP A 69 5.94 12.91 4.56
C TRP A 69 5.55 13.78 3.36
N LEU A 70 4.58 13.34 2.54
CA LEU A 70 4.10 14.10 1.38
C LEU A 70 3.53 15.47 1.80
N GLN A 71 2.70 15.48 2.85
CA GLN A 71 2.13 16.71 3.40
C GLN A 71 3.21 17.61 4.00
N ALA A 72 4.10 17.07 4.83
CA ALA A 72 5.18 17.82 5.46
C ALA A 72 6.15 18.47 4.45
N ASN A 73 6.28 17.88 3.26
CA ASN A 73 7.12 18.40 2.20
C ASN A 73 6.35 19.30 1.20
N GLY A 74 5.04 19.47 1.33
CA GLY A 74 4.25 20.38 0.48
C GLY A 74 3.87 19.82 -0.90
N TYR A 75 3.74 18.49 -1.03
CA TYR A 75 3.09 17.90 -2.20
C TYR A 75 1.57 18.07 -2.12
N ALA A 76 0.90 18.15 -3.28
CA ALA A 76 -0.56 18.26 -3.40
C ALA A 76 -1.26 16.93 -3.02
N PHE A 77 -1.27 16.63 -1.72
CA PHE A 77 -1.98 15.47 -1.18
C PHE A 77 -3.48 15.74 -1.12
N ILE A 78 -4.26 14.84 -1.70
CA ILE A 78 -5.73 14.90 -1.70
C ILE A 78 -6.23 14.40 -0.34
N GLU A 79 -6.91 15.29 0.38
CA GLU A 79 -7.63 14.99 1.62
C GLU A 79 -9.08 15.43 1.45
N THR A 80 -9.97 14.45 1.38
CA THR A 80 -11.41 14.67 1.11
C THR A 80 -12.25 14.69 2.38
N ALA A 81 -11.65 14.35 3.51
CA ALA A 81 -12.35 14.27 4.79
C ALA A 81 -11.42 14.67 5.94
N THR A 82 -12.01 15.11 7.05
CA THR A 82 -11.30 15.45 8.29
C THR A 82 -11.81 14.61 9.46
N GLY A 83 -11.11 14.66 10.59
CA GLY A 83 -11.52 13.96 11.81
C GLY A 83 -10.95 12.54 11.94
N PRO A 84 -11.65 11.62 12.64
CA PRO A 84 -11.13 10.29 12.90
C PRO A 84 -10.99 9.48 11.61
N CYS A 85 -10.07 8.49 11.64
CA CYS A 85 -9.82 7.57 10.52
C CYS A 85 -9.22 8.19 9.25
N THR A 86 -8.76 9.45 9.26
CA THR A 86 -8.12 10.09 8.10
C THR A 86 -6.60 9.93 8.08
N GLN A 87 -5.97 9.47 9.17
CA GLN A 87 -4.50 9.49 9.27
C GLN A 87 -3.79 8.59 8.25
N ALA A 88 -4.43 7.51 7.80
CA ALA A 88 -3.80 6.51 6.94
C ALA A 88 -4.06 6.72 5.44
N GLY A 89 -4.79 7.78 5.04
CA GLY A 89 -5.02 8.06 3.62
C GLY A 89 -5.83 9.33 3.31
N SER A 90 -6.39 9.37 2.10
CA SER A 90 -7.11 10.50 1.50
C SER A 90 -8.57 10.65 1.93
N ALA A 91 -9.20 9.59 2.43
CA ALA A 91 -10.56 9.61 2.98
C ALA A 91 -10.62 8.83 4.30
N ARG A 92 -11.81 8.72 4.91
CA ARG A 92 -12.02 8.14 6.24
C ARG A 92 -12.08 6.60 6.26
N TYR A 93 -11.31 5.90 5.42
CA TYR A 93 -11.28 4.43 5.42
C TYR A 93 -10.38 3.81 6.49
N ASP A 94 -9.72 4.61 7.34
CA ASP A 94 -8.71 4.13 8.30
C ASP A 94 -7.62 3.31 7.57
N ARG A 95 -7.19 2.18 8.12
CA ARG A 95 -6.17 1.32 7.54
C ARG A 95 -6.82 0.21 6.71
N VAL A 96 -6.41 0.14 5.46
CA VAL A 96 -6.82 -0.87 4.48
C VAL A 96 -5.68 -1.87 4.33
N TYR A 97 -5.79 -3.03 4.97
CA TYR A 97 -4.65 -3.94 5.11
C TYR A 97 -4.46 -4.93 3.97
N ASN A 98 -5.55 -5.38 3.35
CA ASN A 98 -5.54 -6.45 2.37
C ASN A 98 -6.25 -6.01 1.08
N THR A 99 -6.05 -6.77 0.02
CA THR A 99 -6.60 -6.46 -1.31
C THR A 99 -8.14 -6.52 -1.35
N PHE A 100 -8.78 -7.28 -0.45
CA PHE A 100 -10.24 -7.39 -0.40
C PHE A 100 -10.87 -6.13 0.16
N THR A 101 -10.37 -5.63 1.30
CA THR A 101 -10.84 -4.37 1.88
C THR A 101 -10.57 -3.20 0.94
N LEU A 102 -9.43 -3.23 0.22
CA LEU A 102 -9.13 -2.25 -0.82
C LEU A 102 -10.18 -2.29 -1.93
N ARG A 103 -10.44 -3.47 -2.50
CA ARG A 103 -11.48 -3.67 -3.52
C ARG A 103 -12.84 -3.20 -3.03
N GLN A 104 -13.23 -3.56 -1.80
CA GLN A 104 -14.50 -3.18 -1.21
C GLN A 104 -14.65 -1.67 -1.04
N GLU A 105 -13.60 -0.93 -0.65
CA GLU A 105 -13.68 0.54 -0.59
C GLU A 105 -13.96 1.14 -1.96
N PHE A 106 -13.34 0.62 -3.03
CA PHE A 106 -13.65 1.02 -4.40
C PHE A 106 -15.10 0.65 -4.78
N GLU A 107 -15.48 -0.61 -4.61
CA GLU A 107 -16.80 -1.10 -5.02
C GLU A 107 -17.95 -0.39 -4.26
N ARG A 108 -17.77 -0.11 -2.96
CA ARG A 108 -18.74 0.66 -2.16
C ARG A 108 -18.82 2.11 -2.61
N ALA A 109 -17.68 2.77 -2.85
CA ALA A 109 -17.66 4.16 -3.30
C ALA A 109 -18.29 4.36 -4.69
N PHE A 110 -18.16 3.36 -5.57
CA PHE A 110 -18.74 3.36 -6.90
C PHE A 110 -20.14 2.71 -6.98
N GLY A 111 -20.70 2.24 -5.86
CA GLY A 111 -22.05 1.70 -5.78
C GLY A 111 -22.24 0.34 -6.46
N VAL A 112 -21.18 -0.45 -6.56
CA VAL A 112 -21.18 -1.80 -7.16
C VAL A 112 -21.35 -2.90 -6.12
N PHE A 113 -21.14 -2.58 -4.84
CA PHE A 113 -21.23 -3.52 -3.73
C PHE A 113 -21.75 -2.85 -2.46
N GLU A 114 -22.68 -3.53 -1.78
CA GLU A 114 -23.09 -3.24 -0.40
C GLU A 114 -23.00 -4.53 0.41
N PRO A 115 -22.31 -4.51 1.57
CA PRO A 115 -22.21 -5.67 2.45
C PRO A 115 -23.55 -5.99 3.12
N VAL A 116 -23.77 -7.26 3.45
CA VAL A 116 -24.95 -7.72 4.21
C VAL A 116 -24.96 -7.14 5.62
N GLU A 117 -23.79 -7.06 6.27
CA GLU A 117 -23.63 -6.39 7.55
C GLU A 117 -23.21 -4.94 7.31
N ASP A 118 -24.16 -4.02 7.43
CA ASP A 118 -23.93 -2.58 7.33
C ASP A 118 -23.47 -1.95 8.66
N ARG A 119 -23.76 -2.61 9.79
CA ARG A 119 -23.42 -2.18 11.14
C ARG A 119 -23.27 -3.34 12.11
N TRP A 120 -22.56 -3.07 13.20
CA TRP A 120 -22.53 -3.93 14.37
C TRP A 120 -23.11 -3.21 15.59
N ASP A 121 -24.05 -3.86 16.28
CA ASP A 121 -24.57 -3.40 17.56
C ASP A 121 -23.58 -3.70 18.69
N PHE A 122 -23.09 -2.65 19.36
CA PHE A 122 -22.08 -2.76 20.42
C PHE A 122 -22.50 -1.97 21.66
N ILE A 123 -22.26 -2.52 22.84
CA ILE A 123 -22.44 -1.81 24.11
C ILE A 123 -21.07 -1.33 24.60
N ASP A 124 -20.91 -0.01 24.71
CA ASP A 124 -19.67 0.61 25.20
C ASP A 124 -19.48 0.46 26.71
N GLU A 125 -18.33 0.90 27.22
CA GLU A 125 -17.96 0.78 28.64
C GLU A 125 -18.92 1.55 29.58
N ASP A 126 -19.62 2.56 29.05
CA ASP A 126 -20.64 3.33 29.78
C ASP A 126 -22.05 2.70 29.69
N GLY A 127 -22.18 1.54 29.05
CA GLY A 127 -23.44 0.84 28.85
C GLY A 127 -24.32 1.43 27.73
N LYS A 128 -23.78 2.31 26.88
CA LYS A 128 -24.53 2.89 25.76
C LYS A 128 -24.41 2.03 24.51
N ARG A 129 -25.52 1.93 23.77
CA ARG A 129 -25.54 1.30 22.45
C ARG A 129 -24.83 2.20 21.44
N ARG A 130 -23.91 1.62 20.69
CA ARG A 130 -23.19 2.21 19.56
C ARG A 130 -23.39 1.33 18.34
N LEU A 131 -23.51 1.96 17.17
CA LEU A 131 -23.51 1.28 15.89
C LEU A 131 -22.09 1.38 15.32
N LEU A 132 -21.32 0.29 15.32
CA LEU A 132 -19.96 0.30 14.79
C LEU A 132 -19.97 0.02 13.29
N ASP A 133 -19.05 0.65 12.55
CA ASP A 133 -18.80 0.30 11.15
C ASP A 133 -17.96 -1.00 11.07
N PRO A 134 -18.47 -2.10 10.47
CA PRO A 134 -17.74 -3.35 10.34
C PRO A 134 -16.47 -3.23 9.49
N HIS A 135 -16.41 -2.23 8.61
CA HIS A 135 -15.37 -2.02 7.62
C HIS A 135 -14.41 -0.88 7.97
N ARG A 136 -14.67 -0.11 9.04
CA ARG A 136 -13.81 1.00 9.51
C ARG A 136 -13.67 0.99 11.02
N LYS A 137 -12.50 0.58 11.51
CA LYS A 137 -12.21 0.36 12.95
C LYS A 137 -12.64 1.51 13.86
N GLY A 138 -12.30 2.75 13.49
CA GLY A 138 -12.49 3.92 14.34
C GLY A 138 -13.79 4.69 14.07
N VAL A 139 -14.79 4.06 13.44
CA VAL A 139 -16.08 4.69 13.14
C VAL A 139 -17.19 4.01 13.92
N ALA A 140 -17.97 4.84 14.61
CA ALA A 140 -19.16 4.45 15.34
C ALA A 140 -20.19 5.59 15.24
N TRP A 141 -21.46 5.23 15.27
CA TRP A 141 -22.58 6.16 15.20
C TRP A 141 -23.50 5.98 16.41
N GLU A 142 -24.20 7.04 16.78
CA GLU A 142 -25.21 7.03 17.85
C GLU A 142 -26.60 6.67 17.32
N SER A 143 -26.83 6.83 16.01
CA SER A 143 -28.12 6.57 15.36
C SER A 143 -27.99 6.10 13.92
N GLU A 144 -29.04 5.47 13.39
CA GLU A 144 -29.10 5.04 11.98
C GLU A 144 -29.14 6.23 11.01
N GLU A 145 -29.66 7.39 11.44
CA GLU A 145 -29.65 8.62 10.64
C GLU A 145 -28.23 9.15 10.46
N GLU A 146 -27.46 9.22 11.55
CA GLU A 146 -26.05 9.59 11.53
C GLU A 146 -25.23 8.61 10.68
N MET A 147 -25.48 7.31 10.82
CA MET A 147 -24.87 6.27 10.00
C MET A 147 -25.13 6.48 8.51
N ALA A 148 -26.39 6.69 8.11
CA ALA A 148 -26.74 6.88 6.71
C ALA A 148 -26.10 8.14 6.12
N ALA A 149 -26.10 9.25 6.88
CA ALA A 149 -25.49 10.51 6.45
C ALA A 149 -23.97 10.38 6.29
N GLU A 150 -23.28 9.80 7.28
CA GLU A 150 -21.82 9.65 7.25
C GLU A 150 -21.35 8.61 6.22
N LEU A 151 -22.10 7.52 6.00
CA LEU A 151 -21.79 6.56 4.93
C LEU A 151 -21.92 7.18 3.54
N ALA A 152 -22.94 8.03 3.33
CA ALA A 152 -23.10 8.75 2.07
C ALA A 152 -21.95 9.74 1.84
N GLU A 153 -21.56 10.47 2.90
CA GLU A 153 -20.40 11.38 2.86
C GLU A 153 -19.10 10.62 2.57
N HIS A 154 -18.84 9.50 3.29
CA HIS A 154 -17.67 8.67 3.10
C HIS A 154 -17.56 8.15 1.67
N LYS A 155 -18.64 7.59 1.10
CA LYS A 155 -18.66 7.12 -0.29
C LYS A 155 -18.36 8.24 -1.29
N ALA A 156 -18.89 9.45 -1.07
CA ALA A 156 -18.61 10.61 -1.90
C ALA A 156 -17.13 11.05 -1.80
N ASN A 157 -16.58 11.10 -0.59
CA ASN A 157 -15.20 11.46 -0.32
C ASN A 157 -14.22 10.47 -0.97
N VAL A 158 -14.47 9.17 -0.83
CA VAL A 158 -13.65 8.12 -1.47
C VAL A 158 -13.71 8.24 -3.00
N ARG A 159 -14.91 8.42 -3.56
CA ARG A 159 -15.09 8.63 -5.01
C ARG A 159 -14.32 9.86 -5.49
N GLN A 160 -14.41 10.98 -4.77
CA GLN A 160 -13.67 12.19 -5.10
C GLN A 160 -12.16 11.94 -5.07
N ALA A 161 -11.63 11.31 -4.00
CA ALA A 161 -10.21 11.06 -3.86
C ALA A 161 -9.64 10.23 -5.03
N PHE A 162 -10.36 9.21 -5.48
CA PHE A 162 -9.88 8.32 -6.54
C PHE A 162 -10.10 8.87 -7.94
N SER A 163 -11.15 9.68 -8.16
CA SER A 163 -11.44 10.26 -9.48
C SER A 163 -10.59 11.48 -9.82
N THR A 164 -10.02 12.17 -8.82
CA THR A 164 -9.24 13.41 -9.03
C THR A 164 -7.73 13.22 -8.85
N ALA A 165 -7.28 12.04 -8.45
CA ALA A 165 -5.86 11.76 -8.23
C ALA A 165 -5.12 11.49 -9.54
N ASP A 166 -4.07 12.24 -9.86
CA ASP A 166 -3.15 11.85 -10.92
C ASP A 166 -2.34 10.63 -10.49
N ILE A 167 -2.03 10.51 -9.19
CA ILE A 167 -1.31 9.39 -8.59
C ILE A 167 -2.10 8.78 -7.44
N LEU A 168 -2.37 7.48 -7.51
CA LEU A 168 -2.89 6.69 -6.41
C LEU A 168 -1.79 5.80 -5.82
N ILE A 169 -1.42 6.05 -4.57
CA ILE A 169 -0.48 5.21 -3.82
C ILE A 169 -1.25 4.11 -3.09
N MET A 170 -0.98 2.84 -3.42
CA MET A 170 -1.58 1.68 -2.77
C MET A 170 -0.55 0.91 -1.94
N THR A 171 -0.84 0.70 -0.66
CA THR A 171 0.05 -0.04 0.26
C THR A 171 -0.65 -1.28 0.83
N ILE A 172 -0.34 -2.46 0.29
CA ILE A 172 -0.95 -3.73 0.76
C ILE A 172 -0.07 -4.40 1.81
N GLY A 173 -0.66 -5.08 2.80
CA GLY A 173 0.11 -5.55 3.96
C GLY A 173 -0.27 -6.89 4.57
N GLN A 174 -1.46 -7.43 4.31
CA GLN A 174 -1.96 -8.64 4.95
C GLN A 174 -2.73 -9.54 3.96
N ALA A 175 -2.75 -10.84 4.25
CA ALA A 175 -3.46 -11.87 3.48
C ALA A 175 -4.37 -12.75 4.35
N GLU A 176 -4.33 -12.55 5.66
CA GLU A 176 -5.26 -13.13 6.63
C GLU A 176 -6.52 -12.27 6.66
N ILE A 177 -7.68 -12.90 6.46
CA ILE A 177 -8.96 -12.19 6.42
C ILE A 177 -9.97 -12.79 7.39
N TRP A 178 -10.75 -11.91 8.00
CA TRP A 178 -12.04 -12.23 8.59
C TRP A 178 -13.13 -11.80 7.62
N TYR A 179 -14.11 -12.65 7.40
CA TYR A 179 -15.14 -12.41 6.40
C TYR A 179 -16.51 -12.91 6.86
N HIS A 180 -17.54 -12.28 6.31
CA HIS A 180 -18.92 -12.70 6.46
C HIS A 180 -19.22 -13.84 5.49
N ARG A 181 -19.80 -14.93 5.97
CA ARG A 181 -19.99 -16.17 5.20
C ARG A 181 -21.04 -16.04 4.10
N ALA A 182 -22.04 -15.18 4.26
CA ALA A 182 -23.17 -15.12 3.33
C ALA A 182 -22.82 -14.41 2.01
N ASP A 183 -22.02 -13.34 2.08
CA ASP A 183 -21.69 -12.48 0.94
C ASP A 183 -20.18 -12.39 0.65
N GLY A 184 -19.34 -12.94 1.53
CA GLY A 184 -17.89 -12.89 1.40
C GLY A 184 -17.28 -11.53 1.71
N SER A 185 -18.05 -10.59 2.29
CA SER A 185 -17.52 -9.29 2.70
C SER A 185 -16.41 -9.46 3.73
N VAL A 186 -15.32 -8.72 3.56
CA VAL A 186 -14.12 -8.80 4.41
C VAL A 186 -14.09 -7.62 5.36
N TYR A 187 -13.75 -7.91 6.61
CA TYR A 187 -13.52 -6.92 7.65
C TYR A 187 -12.02 -6.59 7.73
N PRO A 188 -11.64 -5.34 8.02
CA PRO A 188 -10.24 -4.96 8.21
C PRO A 188 -9.63 -5.58 9.48
N LEU A 189 -10.47 -6.08 10.39
CA LEU A 189 -10.10 -6.61 11.70
C LEU A 189 -11.02 -7.76 12.09
N VAL A 190 -10.62 -8.51 13.12
CA VAL A 190 -11.50 -9.49 13.77
C VAL A 190 -12.74 -8.78 14.35
N PRO A 191 -13.95 -9.33 14.16
CA PRO A 191 -15.16 -8.83 14.81
C PRO A 191 -15.01 -8.77 16.34
N PRO A 192 -15.56 -7.74 17.02
CA PRO A 192 -15.56 -7.68 18.47
C PRO A 192 -16.24 -8.90 19.10
N VAL A 193 -15.81 -9.31 20.30
CA VAL A 193 -16.39 -10.48 21.00
C VAL A 193 -17.91 -10.36 21.20
N GLN A 194 -18.44 -9.15 21.42
CA GLN A 194 -19.88 -8.91 21.58
C GLN A 194 -20.69 -9.18 20.31
N VAL A 195 -20.04 -9.10 19.15
CA VAL A 195 -20.64 -9.17 17.82
C VAL A 195 -20.36 -10.51 17.15
N TYR A 196 -19.20 -11.11 17.47
CA TYR A 196 -18.71 -12.31 16.83
C TYR A 196 -19.72 -13.46 16.94
N ASP A 197 -20.15 -13.92 15.77
CA ASP A 197 -20.96 -15.12 15.59
C ASP A 197 -20.24 -16.09 14.64
N PRO A 198 -19.83 -17.30 15.08
CA PRO A 198 -19.14 -18.27 14.22
C PRO A 198 -19.98 -18.80 13.05
N ALA A 199 -21.31 -18.67 13.10
CA ALA A 199 -22.20 -19.04 11.99
C ALA A 199 -22.19 -18.00 10.86
N SER A 200 -21.85 -16.75 11.17
CA SER A 200 -21.82 -15.63 10.22
C SER A 200 -20.39 -15.20 9.88
N HIS A 201 -19.47 -15.28 10.83
CA HIS A 201 -18.09 -14.81 10.72
C HIS A 201 -17.11 -15.99 10.60
N ALA A 202 -16.11 -15.84 9.74
CA ALA A 202 -15.08 -16.84 9.52
C ALA A 202 -13.71 -16.22 9.26
N PHE A 203 -12.68 -17.02 9.48
CA PHE A 203 -11.29 -16.67 9.21
C PHE A 203 -10.73 -17.58 8.12
N ARG A 204 -9.93 -17.03 7.21
CA ARG A 204 -9.10 -17.81 6.27
C ARG A 204 -7.90 -17.04 5.75
N MET A 205 -6.99 -17.79 5.12
CA MET A 205 -6.00 -17.23 4.23
C MET A 205 -6.61 -16.92 2.86
N THR A 206 -6.14 -15.85 2.26
CA THR A 206 -6.38 -15.53 0.85
C THR A 206 -5.35 -16.21 -0.04
N THR A 207 -5.69 -16.39 -1.31
CA THR A 207 -4.85 -17.02 -2.33
C THR A 207 -4.17 -15.99 -3.23
N TYR A 208 -3.17 -16.42 -3.99
CA TYR A 208 -2.51 -15.58 -4.98
C TYR A 208 -3.52 -15.02 -6.00
N GLU A 209 -4.36 -15.90 -6.54
CA GLU A 209 -5.34 -15.60 -7.59
C GLU A 209 -6.39 -14.59 -7.11
N GLU A 210 -6.90 -14.76 -5.89
CA GLU A 210 -7.85 -13.81 -5.31
C GLU A 210 -7.24 -12.43 -5.11
N ASN A 211 -6.00 -12.36 -4.61
CA ASN A 211 -5.34 -11.08 -4.39
C ASN A 211 -5.04 -10.37 -5.71
N LEU A 212 -4.61 -11.11 -6.74
CA LEU A 212 -4.39 -10.54 -8.06
C LEU A 212 -5.70 -10.05 -8.67
N ALA A 213 -6.77 -10.86 -8.64
CA ALA A 213 -8.08 -10.48 -9.15
C ALA A 213 -8.65 -9.24 -8.45
N ASN A 214 -8.39 -9.07 -7.15
CA ASN A 214 -8.77 -7.86 -6.42
C ASN A 214 -8.01 -6.62 -6.90
N LEU A 215 -6.70 -6.73 -7.15
CA LEU A 215 -5.91 -5.62 -7.69
C LEU A 215 -6.37 -5.24 -9.10
N GLU A 216 -6.62 -6.23 -9.97
CA GLU A 216 -7.20 -6.01 -11.30
C GLU A 216 -8.54 -5.29 -11.20
N ARG A 217 -9.43 -5.75 -10.31
CA ARG A 217 -10.74 -5.13 -10.11
C ARG A 217 -10.65 -3.69 -9.62
N VAL A 218 -9.73 -3.40 -8.70
CA VAL A 218 -9.44 -2.04 -8.22
C VAL A 218 -8.93 -1.18 -9.37
N PHE A 219 -8.03 -1.71 -10.19
CA PHE A 219 -7.46 -0.99 -11.32
C PHE A 219 -8.50 -0.68 -12.41
N ASP A 220 -9.38 -1.63 -12.72
CA ASP A 220 -10.51 -1.41 -13.63
C ASP A 220 -11.43 -0.29 -13.13
N LEU A 221 -11.79 -0.33 -11.85
CA LEU A 221 -12.64 0.71 -11.24
C LEU A 221 -11.94 2.07 -11.22
N PHE A 222 -10.65 2.10 -10.90
CA PHE A 222 -9.86 3.33 -10.92
C PHE A 222 -9.79 3.92 -12.31
N THR A 223 -9.35 3.15 -13.31
CA THR A 223 -9.16 3.64 -14.68
C THR A 223 -10.47 4.00 -15.39
N ALA A 224 -11.56 3.28 -15.12
CA ALA A 224 -12.89 3.62 -15.65
C ALA A 224 -13.40 4.99 -15.15
N ASN A 225 -12.98 5.41 -13.95
CA ASN A 225 -13.39 6.68 -13.34
C ASN A 225 -12.28 7.74 -13.35
N ASN A 226 -11.08 7.36 -13.79
CA ASN A 226 -9.88 8.19 -13.82
C ASN A 226 -8.96 7.74 -14.97
N GLY A 227 -9.31 8.16 -16.18
CA GLY A 227 -8.64 7.71 -17.41
C GLY A 227 -7.14 8.04 -17.49
N GLY A 228 -6.64 9.00 -16.70
CA GLY A 228 -5.23 9.44 -16.70
C GLY A 228 -4.40 9.02 -15.47
N GLY A 229 -5.03 8.54 -14.40
CA GLY A 229 -4.35 8.27 -13.13
C GLY A 229 -3.34 7.11 -13.19
N HIS A 230 -2.22 7.25 -12.49
CA HIS A 230 -1.22 6.18 -12.33
C HIS A 230 -1.26 5.63 -10.92
N VAL A 231 -0.92 4.34 -10.80
CA VAL A 231 -0.81 3.66 -9.52
C VAL A 231 0.66 3.52 -9.15
N ILE A 232 1.01 3.92 -7.93
CA ILE A 232 2.24 3.48 -7.28
C ILE A 232 1.84 2.44 -6.24
N ILE A 233 2.30 1.20 -6.41
CA ILE A 233 1.97 0.11 -5.50
C ILE A 233 3.20 -0.33 -4.70
N THR A 234 3.00 -0.65 -3.43
CA THR A 234 4.05 -1.17 -2.56
C THR A 234 3.52 -2.23 -1.59
N VAL A 235 4.40 -3.14 -1.18
CA VAL A 235 4.14 -4.06 -0.07
C VAL A 235 4.60 -3.40 1.22
N SER A 236 3.74 -3.42 2.22
CA SER A 236 4.03 -2.84 3.53
C SER A 236 5.19 -3.56 4.22
N PRO A 237 6.23 -2.85 4.67
CA PRO A 237 7.31 -3.43 5.47
C PRO A 237 6.90 -3.74 6.92
N VAL A 238 5.72 -3.28 7.36
CA VAL A 238 5.25 -3.49 8.73
C VAL A 238 4.88 -4.97 8.93
N PRO A 239 5.50 -5.69 9.88
CA PRO A 239 5.16 -7.07 10.19
C PRO A 239 3.76 -7.20 10.81
N LEU A 240 3.15 -8.37 10.61
CA LEU A 240 1.87 -8.71 11.26
C LEU A 240 1.97 -8.56 12.79
N ARG A 241 0.85 -8.18 13.42
CA ARG A 241 0.77 -8.09 14.89
C ARG A 241 0.64 -9.47 15.51
N ALA A 242 -0.24 -10.27 14.92
CA ALA A 242 -0.55 -11.62 15.31
C ALA A 242 -1.02 -12.38 14.07
N THR A 243 -0.89 -13.70 14.11
CA THR A 243 -1.48 -14.62 13.13
C THR A 243 -2.54 -15.44 13.85
N PHE A 244 -3.67 -15.66 13.19
CA PHE A 244 -4.71 -16.59 13.68
C PHE A 244 -4.45 -18.03 13.21
N ARG A 245 -3.40 -18.23 12.40
CA ARG A 245 -2.98 -19.57 11.97
C ARG A 245 -2.27 -20.27 13.14
N PRO A 246 -2.39 -21.60 13.26
CA PRO A 246 -1.72 -22.37 14.32
C PRO A 246 -0.22 -22.56 13.99
N MET A 247 0.54 -21.46 13.88
CA MET A 247 1.95 -21.47 13.54
C MET A 247 2.69 -20.22 14.04
N ASN A 248 4.02 -20.23 13.95
CA ASN A 248 4.86 -19.10 14.34
C ASN A 248 4.58 -17.85 13.49
N SER A 249 4.50 -16.69 14.15
CA SER A 249 4.19 -15.39 13.52
C SER A 249 5.22 -14.95 12.48
N LEU A 250 6.51 -15.22 12.67
CA LEU A 250 7.55 -14.89 11.69
C LEU A 250 7.37 -15.71 10.41
N ILE A 251 7.10 -17.01 10.55
CA ILE A 251 6.85 -17.90 9.40
C ILE A 251 5.57 -17.46 8.66
N ALA A 252 4.50 -17.14 9.39
CA ALA A 252 3.26 -16.64 8.81
C ALA A 252 3.45 -15.29 8.08
N ASN A 253 4.25 -14.40 8.66
CA ASN A 253 4.59 -13.10 8.10
C ASN A 253 5.36 -13.25 6.80
N THR A 254 6.44 -14.04 6.80
CA THR A 254 7.26 -14.29 5.62
C THR A 254 6.44 -14.90 4.49
N ALA A 255 5.63 -15.92 4.77
CA ALA A 255 4.78 -16.54 3.75
C ALA A 255 3.78 -15.52 3.14
N THR A 256 3.12 -14.73 3.99
CA THR A 256 2.17 -13.70 3.55
C THR A 256 2.83 -12.62 2.70
N LYS A 257 3.94 -12.04 3.17
CA LYS A 257 4.64 -10.97 2.45
C LYS A 257 5.20 -11.46 1.12
N SER A 258 5.73 -12.70 1.09
CA SER A 258 6.24 -13.32 -0.15
C SER A 258 5.12 -13.50 -1.19
N MET A 259 3.96 -14.01 -0.78
CA MET A 259 2.80 -14.15 -1.68
C MET A 259 2.33 -12.79 -2.20
N LEU A 260 2.15 -11.80 -1.31
CA LEU A 260 1.70 -10.45 -1.71
C LEU A 260 2.72 -9.77 -2.64
N ARG A 261 4.02 -9.96 -2.40
CA ARG A 261 5.06 -9.41 -3.27
C ARG A 261 5.03 -10.03 -4.66
N ALA A 262 4.79 -11.34 -4.76
CA ALA A 262 4.62 -12.03 -6.04
C ALA A 262 3.35 -11.56 -6.78
N VAL A 263 2.24 -11.33 -6.06
CA VAL A 263 1.01 -10.76 -6.64
C VAL A 263 1.26 -9.37 -7.21
N VAL A 264 1.91 -8.50 -6.43
CA VAL A 264 2.27 -7.14 -6.87
C VAL A 264 3.18 -7.17 -8.10
N ASP A 265 4.12 -8.11 -8.16
CA ASP A 265 5.01 -8.27 -9.31
C ASP A 265 4.24 -8.57 -10.59
N ALA A 266 3.30 -9.51 -10.52
CA ALA A 266 2.47 -9.88 -11.66
C ALA A 266 1.56 -8.73 -12.09
N PHE A 267 0.96 -8.01 -11.13
CA PHE A 267 0.12 -6.85 -11.40
C PHE A 267 0.91 -5.72 -12.08
N VAL A 268 2.11 -5.40 -11.59
CA VAL A 268 3.00 -4.39 -12.20
C VAL A 268 3.44 -4.82 -13.61
N THR A 269 3.75 -6.11 -13.79
CA THR A 269 4.15 -6.67 -15.10
C THR A 269 3.02 -6.62 -16.12
N ALA A 270 1.77 -6.82 -15.68
CA ALA A 270 0.60 -6.75 -16.54
C ALA A 270 0.26 -5.32 -16.98
N HIS A 271 0.60 -4.31 -16.16
CA HIS A 271 0.23 -2.90 -16.38
C HIS A 271 1.43 -1.93 -16.33
N PRO A 272 2.50 -2.16 -17.11
CA PRO A 272 3.77 -1.44 -16.98
C PRO A 272 3.65 0.06 -17.27
N ASP A 273 2.67 0.48 -18.06
CA ASP A 273 2.46 1.89 -18.43
C ASP A 273 1.72 2.71 -17.36
N ARG A 274 1.03 2.04 -16.41
CA ARG A 274 0.09 2.68 -15.48
C ARG A 274 0.28 2.28 -14.03
N VAL A 275 1.08 1.26 -13.76
CA VAL A 275 1.36 0.74 -12.43
C VAL A 275 2.87 0.66 -12.24
N THR A 276 3.39 1.29 -11.20
CA THR A 276 4.81 1.23 -10.85
C THR A 276 5.00 0.71 -9.44
N TYR A 277 5.95 -0.20 -9.25
CA TYR A 277 6.33 -0.71 -7.94
C TYR A 277 7.25 0.27 -7.20
N PHE A 278 6.98 0.52 -5.92
CA PHE A 278 7.92 1.19 -5.02
C PHE A 278 8.48 0.20 -3.99
N PRO A 279 9.81 -0.01 -3.91
CA PRO A 279 10.43 -1.09 -3.12
C PRO A 279 10.56 -0.80 -1.61
N ALA A 280 9.53 -0.23 -0.97
CA ALA A 280 9.55 0.05 0.47
C ALA A 280 9.76 -1.23 1.32
N TYR A 281 9.22 -2.37 0.88
CA TYR A 281 9.40 -3.66 1.55
C TYR A 281 10.87 -4.09 1.57
N GLU A 282 11.53 -4.07 0.42
CA GLU A 282 12.92 -4.47 0.27
C GLU A 282 13.87 -3.51 0.98
N ILE A 283 13.60 -2.20 0.94
CA ILE A 283 14.40 -1.20 1.67
C ILE A 283 14.48 -1.58 3.15
N ILE A 284 13.33 -1.82 3.79
CA ILE A 284 13.28 -2.13 5.22
C ILE A 284 13.80 -3.52 5.55
N THR A 285 13.50 -4.52 4.71
CA THR A 285 13.78 -5.92 5.06
C THR A 285 15.17 -6.39 4.64
N LEU A 286 15.81 -5.72 3.68
CA LEU A 286 17.09 -6.16 3.11
C LEU A 286 18.23 -5.18 3.32
N THR A 287 17.97 -3.87 3.33
CA THR A 287 19.05 -2.86 3.26
C THR A 287 19.12 -1.93 4.45
N GLU A 288 18.03 -1.70 5.17
CA GLU A 288 18.00 -0.78 6.31
C GLU A 288 18.45 -1.49 7.59
N PRO A 289 19.61 -1.11 8.17
CA PRO A 289 20.03 -1.66 9.44
C PRO A 289 19.10 -1.17 10.54
N ASP A 290 18.65 -2.10 11.38
CA ASP A 290 17.87 -1.77 12.59
C ASP A 290 16.59 -0.99 12.23
N ALA A 291 15.81 -1.49 11.28
CA ALA A 291 14.72 -0.72 10.68
C ALA A 291 13.54 -0.38 11.63
N TYR A 292 13.41 -1.06 12.76
CA TYR A 292 12.22 -1.01 13.62
C TYR A 292 12.53 -0.41 15.00
N GLU A 293 11.50 0.14 15.64
CA GLU A 293 11.53 0.48 17.06
C GLU A 293 11.62 -0.79 17.93
N ASP A 294 11.73 -0.63 19.25
CA ASP A 294 11.90 -1.72 20.22
C ASP A 294 10.80 -2.81 20.14
N ASP A 295 9.63 -2.47 19.59
CA ASP A 295 8.53 -3.40 19.39
C ASP A 295 8.70 -4.31 18.15
N ASN A 296 9.79 -4.16 17.41
CA ASN A 296 10.14 -4.87 16.18
C ASN A 296 9.08 -4.76 15.06
N ARG A 297 8.27 -3.70 15.07
CA ARG A 297 7.16 -3.54 14.11
C ARG A 297 6.99 -2.12 13.58
N HIS A 298 7.07 -1.10 14.43
CA HIS A 298 6.99 0.28 13.97
C HIS A 298 8.31 0.66 13.30
N VAL A 299 8.24 1.21 12.08
CA VAL A 299 9.44 1.63 11.34
C VAL A 299 9.97 2.90 11.97
N ARG A 300 11.28 2.96 12.25
CA ARG A 300 11.87 4.14 12.90
C ARG A 300 11.80 5.37 12.00
N PRO A 301 11.70 6.59 12.56
CA PRO A 301 11.68 7.82 11.77
C PRO A 301 12.86 7.97 10.80
N VAL A 302 14.07 7.54 11.20
CA VAL A 302 15.27 7.58 10.34
C VAL A 302 15.11 6.66 9.12
N ALA A 303 14.59 5.45 9.34
CA ALA A 303 14.32 4.51 8.25
C ALA A 303 13.21 5.05 7.32
N VAL A 304 12.16 5.68 7.87
CA VAL A 304 11.13 6.37 7.08
C VAL A 304 11.75 7.46 6.20
N ASP A 305 12.63 8.29 6.74
CA ASP A 305 13.30 9.35 5.98
C ASP A 305 14.15 8.79 4.82
N HIS A 306 14.89 7.69 5.05
CA HIS A 306 15.62 7.00 3.99
C HIS A 306 14.71 6.46 2.88
N ILE A 307 13.60 5.81 3.26
CA ILE A 307 12.60 5.33 2.28
C ILE A 307 12.05 6.51 1.48
N MET A 308 11.69 7.61 2.12
CA MET A 308 11.05 8.73 1.45
C MET A 308 12.02 9.54 0.57
N LYS A 309 13.31 9.62 0.93
CA LYS A 309 14.37 10.12 0.04
C LYS A 309 14.51 9.26 -1.22
N LEU A 310 14.37 7.94 -1.09
CA LEU A 310 14.31 7.07 -2.27
C LEU A 310 13.01 7.28 -3.06
N PHE A 311 11.86 7.40 -2.40
CA PHE A 311 10.60 7.72 -3.08
C PHE A 311 10.74 8.98 -3.94
N GLU A 312 11.35 10.03 -3.38
CA GLU A 312 11.66 11.26 -4.10
C GLU A 312 12.54 10.99 -5.32
N ARG A 313 13.63 10.23 -5.17
CA ARG A 313 14.51 9.87 -6.30
C ARG A 313 13.79 9.08 -7.39
N TRP A 314 12.86 8.19 -7.03
CA TRP A 314 12.12 7.33 -7.95
C TRP A 314 11.06 8.08 -8.75
N PHE A 315 10.39 9.06 -8.14
CA PHE A 315 9.16 9.60 -8.70
C PHE A 315 9.15 11.11 -8.86
N VAL A 316 9.97 11.86 -8.14
CA VAL A 316 9.89 13.33 -8.13
C VAL A 316 10.84 13.91 -9.17
N ALA A 317 10.34 14.85 -9.96
CA ALA A 317 11.17 15.56 -10.92
C ALA A 317 12.24 16.41 -10.20
N PRO A 318 13.51 16.43 -10.68
CA PRO A 318 14.50 17.36 -10.15
C PRO A 318 13.96 18.79 -10.21
N ALA A 319 14.14 19.56 -9.14
CA ALA A 319 13.79 20.97 -9.16
C ALA A 319 14.57 21.66 -10.30
N PRO A 320 13.94 22.55 -11.09
CA PRO A 320 14.67 23.34 -12.07
C PRO A 320 15.76 24.13 -11.33
N THR A 321 17.01 23.98 -11.77
CA THR A 321 18.13 24.75 -11.24
C THR A 321 17.82 26.24 -11.42
N PRO A 322 17.92 27.08 -10.37
CA PRO A 322 17.76 28.53 -10.54
C PRO A 322 18.68 28.99 -11.65
N ALA A 323 18.14 29.69 -12.66
CA ALA A 323 18.96 30.27 -13.70
C ALA A 323 20.01 31.17 -13.05
N GLU A 324 21.29 30.91 -13.31
CA GLU A 324 22.35 31.80 -12.87
C GLU A 324 22.02 33.21 -13.38
N PRO A 325 22.11 34.24 -12.51
CA PRO A 325 21.90 35.61 -12.95
C PRO A 325 22.89 35.89 -14.06
N SER A 326 22.38 36.17 -15.26
CA SER A 326 23.20 36.53 -16.42
C SER A 326 24.12 37.66 -15.99
N SER A 327 25.42 37.39 -15.92
CA SER A 327 26.42 38.42 -15.71
C SER A 327 26.34 39.39 -16.89
N SER A 328 25.67 40.51 -16.68
CA SER A 328 25.73 41.68 -17.55
C SER A 328 27.18 42.13 -17.58
N SER A 329 27.92 41.71 -18.62
CA SER A 329 29.18 42.33 -18.98
C SER A 329 28.90 43.76 -19.45
N ALA A 330 29.29 44.74 -18.62
CA ALA A 330 29.44 46.13 -19.02
C ALA A 330 30.88 46.40 -19.40
#